data_AF-A0AAW1CW67-F1
#
_entry.id   AF-A0AAW1CW67-F1
#
_cell.length_a   1.000
_cell.length_b   1.000
_cell.length_c   1.000
_cell.angle_alpha   90.00
_cell.angle_beta   90.00
_cell.angle_gamma   90.00
#
_symmetry.space_group_name_H-M   'P 1'
#
loop_
_entity.id
_entity.type
_entity.pdbx_description
1 polymer ?
#
loop_
_entity_poly.entity_id
_entity_poly.type
_entity_poly.pdbx_seq_one_letter_code
_entity_poly.pdbx_strand_id
1 'polypeptide(L)'
;MPLRSVKGHVRFLDIEGAAAATRRQEDSSESETEAGTDETVTSEKFLLLIDQLSVDQKRHLTIKDIGIILERLSSKILDVERLDRESESDDCYNWTIKATIRGDVLRELGVIYNGNYYAISEHPGYRADESAEDEGGARGGEDEEDDDDM
;
A
#
# COMPACT_ATOMS: atom_id res chain seq x y z
N MET A 1 -17.35 54.10 -18.19
CA MET A 1 -16.57 52.95 -18.70
C MET A 1 -17.05 51.70 -17.92
N PRO A 2 -17.44 50.61 -18.62
CA PRO A 2 -18.25 49.49 -18.11
C PRO A 2 -17.39 48.47 -17.32
N LEU A 3 -17.95 47.47 -16.64
CA LEU A 3 -18.15 46.12 -17.20
C LEU A 3 -19.35 45.41 -16.53
N ARG A 4 -20.33 45.02 -17.36
CA ARG A 4 -21.38 44.06 -17.05
C ARG A 4 -20.73 42.68 -16.94
N SER A 5 -20.92 41.96 -15.84
CA SER A 5 -20.61 40.53 -15.77
C SER A 5 -21.89 39.71 -16.01
N VAL A 6 -21.77 38.78 -16.95
CA VAL A 6 -22.83 38.06 -17.63
C VAL A 6 -23.26 36.81 -16.86
N LYS A 7 -24.57 36.57 -16.77
CA LYS A 7 -25.17 35.31 -16.31
C LYS A 7 -24.69 34.16 -17.20
N GLY A 8 -23.85 33.28 -16.67
CA GLY A 8 -23.52 32.01 -17.30
C GLY A 8 -24.76 31.12 -17.37
N HIS A 9 -25.30 30.93 -18.58
CA HIS A 9 -26.30 29.91 -18.86
C HIS A 9 -25.60 28.55 -18.98
N VAL A 10 -26.08 27.58 -18.20
CA VAL A 10 -25.75 26.16 -18.28
C VAL A 10 -26.17 25.64 -19.66
N ARG A 11 -25.28 24.96 -20.38
CA ARG A 11 -25.63 24.25 -21.61
C ARG A 11 -25.90 22.78 -21.30
N PHE A 12 -27.17 22.40 -21.39
CA PHE A 12 -27.60 21.02 -21.53
C PHE A 12 -27.41 20.61 -22.99
N LEU A 13 -26.89 19.40 -23.23
CA LEU A 13 -26.72 18.82 -24.55
C LEU A 13 -27.67 17.62 -24.63
N ASP A 14 -28.83 17.87 -25.23
CA ASP A 14 -29.85 16.93 -25.69
C ASP A 14 -30.12 17.37 -27.16
N ILE A 15 -30.37 16.56 -28.20
CA ILE A 15 -30.76 15.16 -28.32
C ILE A 15 -30.72 14.80 -29.83
N GLU A 16 -30.47 13.52 -30.12
CA GLU A 16 -30.93 12.64 -31.23
C GLU A 16 -30.84 12.95 -32.75
N GLY A 17 -30.54 11.86 -33.47
CA GLY A 17 -30.99 11.52 -34.84
C GLY A 17 -29.83 11.19 -35.79
N ALA A 18 -29.73 10.06 -36.49
CA ALA A 18 -30.66 8.98 -36.78
C ALA A 18 -29.91 7.80 -37.45
N ALA A 19 -30.52 6.61 -37.41
CA ALA A 19 -30.67 5.64 -38.52
C ALA A 19 -30.17 4.20 -38.30
N ALA A 20 -31.08 3.28 -38.66
CA ALA A 20 -30.89 1.90 -39.14
C ALA A 20 -30.88 0.75 -38.11
N ALA A 21 -32.11 0.33 -37.77
CA ALA A 21 -32.63 -1.05 -37.89
C ALA A 21 -31.64 -2.24 -37.84
N THR A 22 -31.82 -3.10 -36.84
CA THR A 22 -31.94 -4.57 -37.03
C THR A 22 -32.71 -5.15 -35.85
N ARG A 23 -33.83 -5.81 -36.14
CA ARG A 23 -34.51 -6.74 -35.24
C ARG A 23 -33.54 -7.87 -34.87
N ARG A 24 -33.34 -8.12 -33.58
CA ARG A 24 -33.21 -9.50 -33.06
C ARG A 24 -33.92 -9.59 -31.71
N GLN A 25 -35.05 -10.26 -31.77
CA GLN A 25 -35.69 -10.90 -30.65
C GLN A 25 -34.99 -12.26 -30.54
N GLU A 26 -34.12 -12.43 -29.55
CA GLU A 26 -33.62 -13.74 -29.16
C GLU A 26 -33.80 -13.88 -27.65
N ASP A 27 -34.58 -14.90 -27.36
CA ASP A 27 -34.89 -15.50 -26.08
C ASP A 27 -33.60 -16.06 -25.44
N SER A 28 -33.65 -16.23 -24.11
CA SER A 28 -32.72 -17.08 -23.32
C SER A 28 -31.27 -16.60 -23.12
N SER A 29 -30.99 -16.15 -21.90
CA SER A 29 -30.12 -16.88 -20.96
C SER A 29 -30.05 -16.09 -19.65
N GLU A 30 -30.68 -16.65 -18.62
CA GLU A 30 -30.30 -16.36 -17.24
C GLU A 30 -28.86 -16.89 -17.08
N SER A 31 -27.87 -16.04 -17.34
CA SER A 31 -26.49 -16.37 -17.05
C SER A 31 -26.38 -16.57 -15.54
N GLU A 32 -26.23 -17.84 -15.17
CA GLU A 32 -25.45 -18.24 -14.01
C GLU A 32 -24.10 -17.53 -14.13
N THR A 33 -23.97 -16.33 -13.55
CA THR A 33 -22.65 -15.79 -13.28
C THR A 33 -22.06 -16.73 -12.26
N GLU A 34 -21.31 -17.71 -12.77
CA GLU A 34 -20.06 -18.13 -12.20
C GLU A 34 -19.59 -17.03 -11.25
N ALA A 35 -19.73 -17.26 -9.95
CA ALA A 35 -18.95 -16.56 -8.95
C ALA A 35 -17.52 -17.03 -9.17
N GLY A 36 -16.95 -16.60 -10.31
CA GLY A 36 -15.56 -16.73 -10.64
C GLY A 36 -14.87 -16.13 -9.45
N THR A 37 -14.16 -16.99 -8.71
CA THR A 37 -13.19 -16.62 -7.72
C THR A 37 -12.35 -15.54 -8.38
N ASP A 38 -12.66 -14.27 -8.11
CA ASP A 38 -11.82 -13.15 -8.48
C ASP A 38 -10.56 -13.43 -7.67
N GLU A 39 -9.60 -14.15 -8.27
CA GLU A 39 -8.25 -14.30 -7.75
C GLU A 39 -7.70 -12.89 -7.75
N THR A 40 -8.09 -12.12 -6.73
CA THR A 40 -7.63 -10.75 -6.57
C THR A 40 -6.14 -10.87 -6.45
N VAL A 41 -5.43 -10.43 -7.48
CA VAL A 41 -3.97 -10.47 -7.51
C VAL A 41 -3.47 -9.91 -6.19
N THR A 42 -2.68 -10.69 -5.47
CA THR A 42 -2.06 -10.28 -4.22
C THR A 42 -0.56 -10.36 -4.35
N SER A 43 0.15 -9.46 -3.69
CA SER A 43 1.61 -9.51 -3.59
C SER A 43 2.05 -9.33 -2.15
N GLU A 44 3.16 -9.96 -1.79
CA GLU A 44 3.84 -9.70 -0.53
C GLU A 44 4.74 -8.47 -0.70
N LYS A 45 4.73 -7.58 0.28
CA LYS A 45 5.51 -6.34 0.27
C LYS A 45 6.06 -6.02 1.65
N PHE A 46 7.18 -5.33 1.65
CA PHE A 46 7.64 -4.56 2.80
C PHE A 46 7.13 -3.13 2.68
N LEU A 47 6.43 -2.68 3.71
CA LEU A 47 5.84 -1.36 3.83
C LEU A 47 6.52 -0.58 4.94
N LEU A 48 6.49 0.74 4.83
CA LEU A 48 7.06 1.66 5.80
C LEU A 48 5.99 2.62 6.32
N LEU A 49 5.93 2.77 7.65
CA LEU A 49 5.26 3.86 8.33
C LEU A 49 6.29 4.63 9.18
N ILE A 50 6.32 5.95 9.02
CA ILE A 50 7.19 6.82 9.82
C ILE A 50 6.37 7.41 10.97
N ASP A 51 6.77 7.09 12.20
CA ASP A 51 6.20 7.60 13.45
C ASP A 51 7.05 8.75 13.95
N GLN A 52 6.73 9.94 13.44
CA GLN A 52 7.41 11.19 13.79
C GLN A 52 6.58 11.97 14.81
N LEU A 53 7.19 12.31 15.96
CA LEU A 53 6.56 13.23 16.90
C LEU A 53 6.38 14.61 16.29
N SER A 54 5.30 15.26 16.68
CA SER A 54 4.97 16.62 16.27
C SER A 54 4.67 17.49 17.49
N VAL A 55 4.42 18.78 17.29
CA VAL A 55 4.06 19.71 18.38
C VAL A 55 2.81 19.22 19.12
N ASP A 56 1.85 18.67 18.38
CA ASP A 56 0.57 18.17 18.90
C ASP A 56 0.64 16.69 19.32
N GLN A 57 1.50 15.90 18.68
CA GLN A 57 1.74 14.50 19.01
C GLN A 57 3.02 14.33 19.85
N LYS A 58 2.85 14.26 21.17
CA LYS A 58 3.97 14.10 22.13
C LYS A 58 4.30 12.65 22.48
N ARG A 59 3.61 11.68 21.90
CA ARG A 59 3.84 10.25 22.15
C ARG A 59 3.90 9.49 20.85
N HIS A 60 4.85 8.57 20.79
CA HIS A 60 5.00 7.62 19.71
C HIS A 60 3.83 6.64 19.67
N LEU A 61 3.57 6.11 18.47
CA LEU A 61 2.62 5.02 18.27
C LEU A 61 3.09 3.78 19.03
N THR A 62 2.14 3.14 19.69
CA THR A 62 2.32 1.80 20.26
C THR A 62 1.98 0.75 19.20
N ILE A 63 2.39 -0.50 19.44
CA ILE A 63 1.98 -1.63 18.60
C ILE A 63 0.45 -1.74 18.43
N LYS A 64 -0.32 -1.35 19.45
CA LYS A 64 -1.79 -1.34 19.39
C LYS A 64 -2.30 -0.27 18.43
N ASP A 65 -1.67 0.90 18.45
CA ASP A 65 -2.03 2.00 17.54
C ASP A 65 -1.77 1.61 16.08
N ILE A 66 -0.62 0.95 15.83
CA ILE A 66 -0.29 0.38 14.52
C ILE A 66 -1.34 -0.64 14.08
N GLY A 67 -1.77 -1.54 14.98
CA GLY A 67 -2.85 -2.48 14.68
C GLY A 67 -4.15 -1.81 14.24
N ILE A 68 -4.57 -0.74 14.92
CA ILE A 68 -5.78 0.02 14.55
C ILE A 68 -5.61 0.73 13.20
N ILE A 69 -4.42 1.29 12.93
CA ILE A 69 -4.08 1.91 11.65
C ILE A 69 -4.19 0.89 10.51
N LEU A 70 -3.61 -0.30 10.69
CA LEU A 70 -3.65 -1.38 9.70
C LEU A 70 -5.07 -1.91 9.49
N GLU A 71 -5.87 -2.06 10.54
CA GLU A 71 -7.28 -2.47 10.44
C GLU A 71 -8.10 -1.51 9.58
N ARG A 72 -7.87 -0.20 9.71
CA ARG A 72 -8.50 0.83 8.86
C ARG A 72 -8.07 0.74 7.39
N LEU A 73 -6.93 0.12 7.11
CA LEU A 73 -6.39 -0.08 5.77
C LEU A 73 -6.64 -1.51 5.23
N SER A 74 -7.50 -2.30 5.88
CA SER A 74 -7.83 -3.69 5.54
C SER A 74 -8.37 -3.91 4.11
N SER A 75 -8.86 -2.86 3.45
CA SER A 75 -9.27 -2.94 2.03
C SER A 75 -8.07 -3.16 1.07
N LYS A 76 -6.85 -2.89 1.54
CA LYS A 76 -5.60 -2.99 0.78
C LYS A 76 -4.56 -3.90 1.42
N ILE A 77 -4.43 -3.85 2.74
CA ILE A 77 -3.50 -4.69 3.50
C ILE A 77 -4.32 -5.86 4.07
N LEU A 78 -4.09 -7.07 3.56
CA LEU A 78 -4.91 -8.24 3.85
C LEU A 78 -4.40 -9.02 5.06
N ASP A 79 -3.08 -9.15 5.16
CA ASP A 79 -2.42 -9.87 6.25
C ASP A 79 -1.08 -9.24 6.58
N VAL A 80 -0.65 -9.35 7.83
CA VAL A 80 0.62 -8.81 8.33
C VAL A 80 1.40 -9.93 8.99
N GLU A 81 2.50 -10.33 8.36
CA GLU A 81 3.35 -11.43 8.82
C GLU A 81 4.35 -10.96 9.87
N ARG A 82 4.89 -9.75 9.69
CA ARG A 82 5.94 -9.21 10.54
C ARG A 82 5.78 -7.71 10.72
N LEU A 83 6.08 -7.26 11.93
CA LEU A 83 6.09 -5.86 12.31
C LEU A 83 7.32 -5.58 13.17
N ASP A 84 8.25 -4.79 12.64
CA ASP A 84 9.46 -4.37 13.34
C ASP A 84 9.46 -2.87 13.57
N ARG A 85 10.07 -2.46 14.69
CA ARG A 85 10.24 -1.06 15.05
C ARG A 85 11.71 -0.74 15.18
N GLU A 86 12.15 0.27 14.44
CA GLU A 86 13.53 0.74 14.44
C GLU A 86 13.58 2.21 14.86
N SER A 87 14.55 2.55 15.71
CA SER A 87 14.76 3.93 16.17
C SER A 87 15.66 4.66 15.17
N GLU A 88 15.15 5.70 14.51
CA GLU A 88 15.97 6.60 13.69
C GLU A 88 16.51 7.76 14.53
N SER A 89 15.69 8.28 15.45
CA SER A 89 16.07 9.28 16.46
C SER A 89 15.15 9.19 17.68
N ASP A 90 15.34 10.06 18.67
CA ASP A 90 14.46 10.13 19.86
C ASP A 90 13.01 10.49 19.49
N ASP A 91 12.84 11.29 18.42
CA ASP A 91 11.55 11.80 17.96
C ASP A 91 11.03 11.07 16.72
N CYS A 92 11.72 10.05 16.22
CA CYS A 92 11.34 9.31 15.01
C CYS A 92 11.57 7.80 15.13
N TYR A 93 10.52 7.03 14.90
CA TYR A 93 10.60 5.58 14.70
C TYR A 93 10.10 5.18 13.31
N ASN A 94 10.77 4.18 12.74
CA ASN A 94 10.34 3.52 11.52
C ASN A 94 9.69 2.19 11.85
N TRP A 95 8.48 2.00 11.32
CA TRP A 95 7.74 0.75 11.40
C TRP A 95 7.82 0.04 10.06
N THR A 96 8.56 -1.06 10.02
CA THR A 96 8.68 -1.93 8.85
C THR A 96 7.64 -3.05 8.96
N ILE A 97 6.81 -3.18 7.94
CA ILE A 97 5.64 -4.06 7.94
C ILE A 97 5.78 -5.03 6.76
N LYS A 98 5.94 -6.33 7.01
CA LYS A 98 5.86 -7.37 5.98
C LYS A 98 4.39 -7.79 5.86
N ALA A 99 3.77 -7.53 4.72
CA ALA A 99 2.34 -7.72 4.55
C ALA A 99 1.96 -8.25 3.18
N THR A 100 0.87 -8.99 3.13
CA THR A 100 0.17 -9.32 1.89
C THR A 100 -0.78 -8.18 1.55
N ILE A 101 -0.62 -7.60 0.37
CA ILE A 101 -1.48 -6.54 -0.14
C ILE A 101 -2.31 -7.00 -1.34
N ARG A 102 -3.42 -6.30 -1.58
CA ARG A 102 -4.21 -6.44 -2.81
C ARG A 102 -3.59 -5.62 -3.95
N GLY A 103 -3.24 -6.30 -5.04
CA GLY A 103 -2.55 -5.81 -6.22
C GLY A 103 -1.02 -5.98 -6.15
N ASP A 104 -0.33 -5.60 -7.22
CA ASP A 104 1.14 -5.71 -7.33
C ASP A 104 1.90 -4.47 -6.85
N VAL A 105 1.19 -3.34 -6.70
CA VAL A 105 1.76 -2.02 -6.38
C VAL A 105 0.92 -1.35 -5.31
N LEU A 106 1.57 -0.82 -4.28
CA LEU A 106 0.95 0.01 -3.27
C LEU A 106 1.20 1.50 -3.58
N ARG A 107 0.15 2.19 -4.02
CA ARG A 107 0.13 3.66 -3.91
C ARG A 107 0.05 4.02 -2.43
N GLU A 108 0.80 5.04 -1.99
CA GLU A 108 0.79 5.54 -0.61
C GLU A 108 -0.64 5.56 -0.02
N LEU A 109 -0.80 4.93 1.14
CA LEU A 109 -2.06 4.80 1.86
C LEU A 109 -2.08 5.75 3.06
N GLY A 110 -2.94 6.76 2.99
CA GLY A 110 -3.16 7.71 4.07
C GLY A 110 -4.32 7.32 4.99
N VAL A 111 -4.14 7.48 6.30
CA VAL A 111 -5.21 7.32 7.30
C VAL A 111 -5.13 8.41 8.37
N ILE A 112 -6.30 8.85 8.83
CA ILE A 112 -6.39 9.74 9.99
C ILE A 112 -6.58 8.90 11.24
N TYR A 113 -5.70 9.04 12.24
CA TYR A 113 -5.79 8.38 13.54
C TYR A 113 -5.45 9.38 14.65
N ASN A 114 -6.29 9.45 15.70
CA ASN A 114 -6.15 10.41 16.80
C ASN A 114 -5.93 11.87 16.37
N GLY A 115 -6.50 12.27 15.23
CA GLY A 115 -6.39 13.63 14.68
C GLY A 115 -5.13 13.90 13.85
N ASN A 116 -4.22 12.92 13.72
CA ASN A 116 -3.02 13.01 12.89
C ASN A 116 -3.18 12.20 11.61
N TYR A 117 -2.50 12.62 10.54
CA TYR A 117 -2.41 11.87 9.29
C TYR A 117 -1.17 10.98 9.32
N TYR A 118 -1.36 9.69 9.07
CA TYR A 118 -0.28 8.72 8.89
C TYR A 118 -0.33 8.16 7.48
N ALA A 119 0.84 7.95 6.89
CA ALA A 119 0.99 7.36 5.58
C ALA A 119 1.76 6.05 5.68
N ILE A 120 1.32 5.06 4.89
CA ILE A 120 2.05 3.81 4.63
C ILE A 120 2.44 3.79 3.17
N SER A 121 3.72 3.60 2.89
CA SER A 121 4.26 3.46 1.53
C SER A 121 5.03 2.15 1.40
N GLU A 122 5.39 1.77 0.17
CA GLU A 122 6.39 0.70 -0.02
C GLU A 122 7.71 1.12 0.62
N HIS A 123 8.40 0.17 1.26
CA HIS A 123 9.66 0.43 1.93
C HIS A 123 10.77 0.62 0.87
N PRO A 124 11.50 1.75 0.86
CA PRO A 124 12.46 2.06 -0.21
C PRO A 124 13.66 1.12 -0.26
N GLY A 125 14.02 0.53 0.89
CA GLY A 125 15.15 -0.39 1.04
C GLY A 125 14.85 -1.87 0.80
N TYR A 126 13.58 -2.26 0.66
CA TYR A 126 13.16 -3.65 0.44
C TYR A 126 12.41 -3.73 -0.89
N ARG A 127 13.16 -3.71 -1.99
CA ARG A 127 12.57 -3.93 -3.31
C ARG A 127 12.24 -5.41 -3.46
N ALA A 128 11.22 -5.72 -4.25
CA ALA A 128 10.62 -7.05 -4.38
C ALA A 128 11.55 -8.12 -4.99
N ASP A 129 12.82 -7.82 -5.22
CA ASP A 129 13.89 -8.69 -5.71
C ASP A 129 14.60 -9.49 -4.61
N GLU A 130 14.37 -9.21 -3.33
CA GLU A 130 14.95 -9.98 -2.20
C GLU A 130 14.16 -11.25 -1.83
N SER A 131 13.53 -11.90 -2.83
CA SER A 131 13.03 -13.29 -2.69
C SER A 131 14.13 -14.34 -2.86
N ALA A 132 15.40 -13.95 -2.83
CA ALA A 132 16.55 -14.84 -2.79
C ALA A 132 17.57 -14.29 -1.78
N GLU A 133 18.14 -15.17 -0.96
CA GLU A 133 19.24 -14.94 0.00
C GLU A 133 18.84 -14.81 1.49
N ASP A 134 18.35 -15.93 2.05
CA ASP A 134 18.78 -16.39 3.40
C ASP A 134 19.40 -17.80 3.31
N GLU A 135 20.29 -18.01 2.33
CA GLU A 135 21.27 -19.10 2.36
C GLU A 135 22.66 -18.51 2.08
N GLY A 136 23.37 -18.05 3.11
CA GLY A 136 24.67 -17.41 2.87
C GLY A 136 25.48 -16.94 4.07
N GLY A 137 25.24 -17.45 5.28
CA GLY A 137 26.05 -17.13 6.46
C GLY A 137 27.32 -17.99 6.63
N ALA A 138 28.06 -18.27 5.55
CA ALA A 138 29.37 -18.90 5.65
C ALA A 138 30.39 -17.87 6.18
N ARG A 139 30.62 -17.83 7.50
CA ARG A 139 31.89 -17.34 8.04
C ARG A 139 32.86 -18.51 8.08
N GLY A 140 33.70 -18.54 7.05
CA GLY A 140 34.77 -19.51 6.86
C GLY A 140 35.76 -19.52 8.01
N GLY A 141 36.39 -20.69 8.15
CA GLY A 141 37.48 -20.92 9.08
C GLY A 141 38.66 -20.00 8.79
N GLU A 142 39.25 -19.51 9.87
CA GLU A 142 40.64 -19.07 9.85
C GLU A 142 41.44 -20.31 10.26
N ASP A 143 42.04 -20.94 9.25
CA ASP A 143 42.96 -22.05 9.39
C ASP A 143 44.13 -21.65 10.29
N GLU A 144 44.46 -22.56 11.21
CA GLU A 144 45.74 -22.69 11.87
C GLU A 144 46.84 -22.83 10.81
N GLU A 145 47.96 -22.11 10.95
CA GLU A 145 49.28 -22.57 10.49
C GLU A 145 50.40 -21.76 11.19
N ASP A 146 50.90 -22.39 12.25
CA ASP A 146 52.28 -22.61 12.70
C ASP A 146 53.47 -21.67 12.36
N ASP A 147 54.41 -21.73 13.32
CA ASP A 147 55.86 -21.51 13.29
C ASP A 147 56.42 -20.08 13.31
N ASP A 148 57.13 -19.76 14.40
CA ASP A 148 58.61 -19.66 14.33
C ASP A 148 59.23 -19.60 15.74
N ASP A 149 60.02 -20.64 16.04
CA ASP A 149 61.12 -20.67 17.00
C ASP A 149 62.15 -19.55 16.69
N MET A 150 62.42 -18.64 17.64
CA MET A 150 63.76 -18.07 17.89
C MET A 150 63.90 -17.39 19.26
#